data_AF-A0A970CIE3-F1
#
_entry.id   AF-A0A970CIE3-F1
#
_cell.length_a   1.000
_cell.length_b   1.000
_cell.length_c   1.000
_cell.angle_alpha   90.00
_cell.angle_beta   90.00
_cell.angle_gamma   90.00
#
_symmetry.space_group_name_H-M   'P 1'
#
loop_
_entity.id
_entity.type
_entity.pdbx_description
1 polymer ?
#
loop_
_entity_poly.entity_id
_entity_poly.type
_entity_poly.pdbx_seq_one_letter_code
_entity_poly.pdbx_strand_id
1 'polypeptide(L)'
;MITNYKNGKKVLALAEEKAKSFVSPEETGGVLFYLVGSKTDELLNEKETIEKMGLQDVDRDDLYIETTILHMFVVIKQYTGWEKDEVRYTKALDQMHFLLFHQLKEYSNYDEDDIEALHEHIFKRYDRYGDVIEQNYDSNWLTTIVECFLDDLKDEDEEKESAIVLMSKHIDRFYKSIPNILNSL
;
A
#
# COMPACT_ATOMS: atom_id res chain seq x y z
N MET A 1 -0.96 -53.86 -26.52
CA MET A 1 -1.59 -53.30 -25.30
C MET A 1 -0.64 -52.28 -24.66
N ILE A 2 -0.42 -51.11 -25.29
CA ILE A 2 0.41 -50.03 -24.71
C ILE A 2 -0.16 -48.69 -25.18
N THR A 3 -1.22 -48.20 -24.53
CA THR A 3 -1.81 -46.89 -24.89
C THR A 3 -2.36 -46.11 -23.70
N ASN A 4 -1.90 -46.36 -22.47
CA ASN A 4 -2.39 -45.63 -21.29
C ASN A 4 -1.32 -44.89 -20.45
N TYR A 5 -0.02 -45.04 -20.74
CA TYR A 5 1.02 -44.38 -19.93
C TYR A 5 1.35 -42.94 -20.35
N LYS A 6 1.09 -42.54 -21.60
CA LYS A 6 1.38 -41.17 -22.08
C LYS A 6 0.33 -40.13 -21.66
N ASN A 7 -0.93 -40.54 -21.43
CA ASN A 7 -1.98 -39.62 -20.98
C ASN A 7 -1.88 -39.32 -19.48
N GLY A 8 -1.44 -40.27 -18.64
CA GLY A 8 -1.27 -40.04 -17.20
C GLY A 8 -0.20 -38.99 -16.87
N LYS A 9 0.95 -39.02 -17.55
CA LYS A 9 2.01 -38.00 -17.38
C LYS A 9 1.62 -36.63 -17.88
N LYS A 10 0.78 -36.53 -18.92
CA LYS A 10 0.31 -35.25 -19.46
C LYS A 10 -0.76 -34.62 -18.56
N VAL A 11 -1.61 -35.44 -17.93
CA VAL A 11 -2.60 -34.99 -16.93
C VAL A 11 -1.92 -34.58 -15.61
N LEU A 12 -0.90 -35.31 -15.18
CA LEU A 12 -0.05 -34.92 -14.03
C LEU A 12 0.74 -33.64 -14.32
N ALA A 13 1.37 -33.51 -15.49
CA ALA A 13 2.08 -32.29 -15.86
C ALA A 13 1.14 -31.08 -16.05
N LEU A 14 -0.10 -31.28 -16.53
CA LEU A 14 -1.13 -30.22 -16.60
C LEU A 14 -1.72 -29.88 -15.22
N ALA A 15 -1.75 -30.83 -14.29
CA ALA A 15 -2.12 -30.59 -12.90
C ALA A 15 -0.96 -29.93 -12.11
N GLU A 16 0.29 -30.26 -12.42
CA GLU A 16 1.51 -29.66 -11.88
C GLU A 16 1.75 -28.25 -12.47
N GLU A 17 1.43 -28.01 -13.75
CA GLU A 17 1.41 -26.65 -14.33
C GLU A 17 0.23 -25.80 -13.81
N LYS A 18 -0.92 -26.42 -13.52
CA LYS A 18 -2.03 -25.75 -12.80
C LYS A 18 -1.77 -25.58 -11.32
N ALA A 19 -0.74 -26.23 -10.77
CA ALA A 19 -0.25 -26.07 -9.41
C ALA A 19 0.99 -25.17 -9.35
N LYS A 20 1.22 -24.30 -10.35
CA LYS A 20 1.84 -23.00 -10.07
C LYS A 20 0.92 -22.31 -9.08
N SER A 21 1.32 -22.30 -7.80
CA SER A 21 0.50 -21.88 -6.67
C SER A 21 -0.23 -20.59 -7.00
N PHE A 22 -1.56 -20.66 -7.11
CA PHE A 22 -2.35 -19.46 -7.20
C PHE A 22 -2.30 -18.84 -5.80
N VAL A 23 -1.40 -17.87 -5.61
CA VAL A 23 -1.29 -17.13 -4.34
C VAL A 23 -2.65 -16.49 -4.07
N SER A 24 -3.20 -16.76 -2.90
CA SER A 24 -4.49 -16.19 -2.51
C SER A 24 -4.40 -14.66 -2.40
N PRO A 25 -5.51 -13.93 -2.60
CA PRO A 25 -5.54 -12.49 -2.34
C PRO A 25 -5.08 -12.13 -0.93
N GLU A 26 -5.39 -12.97 0.06
CA GLU A 26 -4.95 -12.82 1.44
C GLU A 26 -3.43 -12.99 1.58
N GLU A 27 -2.82 -14.05 1.03
CA GLU A 27 -1.36 -14.19 1.00
C GLU A 27 -0.68 -13.02 0.28
N THR A 28 -1.31 -12.54 -0.80
CA THR A 28 -0.84 -11.34 -1.51
C THR A 28 -0.90 -10.11 -0.60
N GLY A 29 -2.01 -9.90 0.12
CA GLY A 29 -2.17 -8.83 1.10
C GLY A 29 -1.09 -8.87 2.18
N GLY A 30 -0.71 -10.06 2.66
CA GLY A 30 0.40 -10.21 3.60
C GLY A 30 1.75 -9.74 3.04
N VAL A 31 2.06 -10.09 1.79
CA VAL A 31 3.29 -9.62 1.12
C VAL A 31 3.24 -8.11 0.88
N LEU A 32 2.09 -7.58 0.45
CA LEU A 32 1.91 -6.16 0.23
C LEU A 32 2.05 -5.36 1.53
N PHE A 33 1.54 -5.86 2.65
CA PHE A 33 1.71 -5.23 3.96
C PHE A 33 3.18 -5.17 4.39
N TYR A 34 3.93 -6.27 4.23
CA TYR A 34 5.38 -6.27 4.51
C TYR A 34 6.13 -5.25 3.65
N LEU A 35 5.77 -5.16 2.37
CA LEU A 35 6.34 -4.17 1.45
C LEU A 35 6.02 -2.73 1.90
N VAL A 36 4.78 -2.46 2.29
CA VAL A 36 4.35 -1.17 2.84
C VAL A 36 5.19 -0.80 4.06
N GLY A 37 5.28 -1.69 5.05
CA GLY A 37 6.06 -1.45 6.26
C GLY A 37 7.53 -1.15 5.95
N SER A 38 8.15 -1.97 5.10
CA SER A 38 9.54 -1.75 4.69
C SER A 38 9.77 -0.39 4.02
N LYS A 39 8.81 0.10 3.23
CA LYS A 39 8.92 1.39 2.53
C LYS A 39 8.59 2.59 3.42
N THR A 40 7.69 2.41 4.38
CA THR A 40 7.47 3.40 5.44
C THR A 40 8.74 3.56 6.28
N ASP A 41 9.34 2.45 6.72
CA ASP A 41 10.57 2.48 7.52
C ASP A 41 11.76 3.09 6.76
N GLU A 42 11.91 2.78 5.47
CA GLU A 42 12.94 3.37 4.61
C GLU A 42 12.84 4.90 4.61
N LEU A 43 11.64 5.45 4.36
CA LEU A 43 11.40 6.89 4.35
C LEU A 43 11.70 7.55 5.71
N LEU A 44 11.17 6.97 6.80
CA LEU A 44 11.32 7.54 8.15
C LEU A 44 12.74 7.46 8.71
N ASN A 45 13.61 6.65 8.10
CA ASN A 45 15.02 6.57 8.44
C ASN A 45 15.88 7.56 7.63
N GLU A 46 15.36 8.13 6.54
CA GLU A 46 16.01 9.20 5.78
C GLU A 46 15.81 10.58 6.44
N LYS A 47 16.44 10.81 7.60
CA LYS A 47 16.26 12.05 8.39
C LYS A 47 16.42 13.34 7.58
N GLU A 48 17.45 13.41 6.74
CA GLU A 48 17.71 14.58 5.88
C GLU A 48 16.58 14.79 4.84
N THR A 49 15.98 13.71 4.34
CA THR A 49 14.84 13.77 3.43
C THR A 49 13.59 14.30 4.15
N ILE A 50 13.31 13.81 5.37
CA ILE A 50 12.20 14.26 6.22
C ILE A 50 12.32 15.75 6.54
N GLU A 51 13.53 16.22 6.90
CA GLU A 51 13.79 17.63 7.16
C GLU A 51 13.56 18.50 5.92
N LYS A 52 14.02 18.07 4.74
CA LYS A 52 13.77 18.78 3.46
C LYS A 52 12.31 18.78 3.01
N MET A 53 11.48 17.91 3.58
CA MET A 53 10.03 17.90 3.39
C MET A 53 9.30 18.80 4.41
N GLY A 54 10.01 19.36 5.39
CA GLY A 54 9.41 20.10 6.50
C GLY A 54 8.55 19.20 7.39
N LEU A 55 8.94 17.93 7.56
CA LEU A 55 8.18 16.93 8.34
C LEU A 55 8.89 16.57 9.65
N GLN A 56 10.00 17.23 9.99
CA GLN A 56 10.78 16.95 11.20
C GLN A 56 10.04 17.24 12.52
N ASP A 57 9.03 18.12 12.47
CA ASP A 57 8.24 18.55 13.62
C ASP A 57 6.94 17.74 13.77
N VAL A 58 6.61 16.88 12.79
CA VAL A 58 5.48 15.95 12.89
C VAL A 58 5.88 14.81 13.82
N ASP A 59 4.96 14.39 14.70
CA ASP A 59 5.20 13.25 15.57
C ASP A 59 5.55 12.01 14.73
N ARG A 60 6.54 11.24 15.18
CA ARG A 60 7.08 10.12 14.40
C ARG A 60 6.07 8.99 14.25
N ASP A 61 5.25 8.75 15.26
CA ASP A 61 4.25 7.67 15.24
C ASP A 61 3.09 8.09 14.33
N ASP A 62 2.65 9.35 14.40
CA ASP A 62 1.65 9.91 13.48
C ASP A 62 2.14 9.84 12.02
N LEU A 63 3.39 10.24 11.77
CA LEU A 63 3.99 10.18 10.43
C LEU A 63 4.11 8.73 9.93
N TYR A 64 4.40 7.77 10.82
CA TYR A 64 4.42 6.34 10.49
C TYR A 64 3.05 5.84 10.08
N ILE A 65 2.01 6.15 10.84
CA ILE A 65 0.64 5.75 10.54
C ILE A 65 0.19 6.34 9.22
N GLU A 66 0.27 7.66 9.06
CA GLU A 66 -0.21 8.35 7.85
C GLU A 66 0.54 7.89 6.59
N THR A 67 1.87 7.74 6.68
CA THR A 67 2.67 7.22 5.55
C THR A 67 2.29 5.77 5.21
N THR A 68 2.02 4.95 6.22
CA THR A 68 1.53 3.57 6.03
C THR A 68 0.18 3.57 5.32
N ILE A 69 -0.76 4.42 5.72
CA ILE A 69 -2.07 4.55 5.08
C ILE A 69 -1.92 4.94 3.61
N LEU A 70 -1.09 5.94 3.31
CA LEU A 70 -0.79 6.36 1.94
C LEU A 70 -0.17 5.21 1.11
N HIS A 71 0.84 4.53 1.65
CA HIS A 71 1.46 3.39 0.97
C HIS A 71 0.47 2.23 0.74
N MET A 72 -0.40 1.94 1.70
CA MET A 72 -1.46 0.93 1.56
C MET A 72 -2.43 1.29 0.42
N PHE A 73 -2.86 2.55 0.37
CA PHE A 73 -3.73 3.05 -0.71
C PHE A 73 -3.06 2.91 -2.08
N VAL A 74 -1.81 3.36 -2.20
CA VAL A 74 -1.06 3.32 -3.47
C VAL A 74 -0.85 1.86 -3.93
N VAL A 75 -0.51 0.96 -3.00
CA VAL A 75 -0.22 -0.43 -3.36
C VAL A 75 -1.48 -1.20 -3.75
N ILE A 76 -2.59 -1.01 -3.04
CA ILE A 76 -3.83 -1.70 -3.37
C ILE A 76 -4.44 -1.20 -4.68
N LYS A 77 -4.39 0.11 -4.95
CA LYS A 77 -4.81 0.68 -6.23
C LYS A 77 -3.96 0.14 -7.39
N GLN A 78 -2.64 0.02 -7.21
CA GLN A 78 -1.77 -0.57 -8.24
C GLN A 78 -2.05 -2.07 -8.46
N TYR A 79 -2.16 -2.85 -7.38
CA TYR A 79 -2.42 -4.29 -7.45
C TYR A 79 -3.74 -4.62 -8.18
N THR A 80 -4.77 -3.81 -7.96
CA THR A 80 -6.13 -4.05 -8.46
C THR A 80 -6.42 -3.32 -9.77
N GLY A 81 -5.42 -2.60 -10.31
CA GLY A 81 -5.57 -1.80 -11.52
C GLY A 81 -6.61 -0.68 -11.36
N TRP A 82 -6.63 -0.05 -10.18
CA TRP A 82 -7.63 0.93 -9.74
C TRP A 82 -9.03 0.32 -9.69
N GLU A 83 -9.21 -0.68 -8.81
CA GLU A 83 -10.52 -1.30 -8.49
C GLU A 83 -11.20 -2.07 -9.62
N LYS A 84 -10.46 -2.51 -10.64
CA LYS A 84 -11.02 -3.36 -11.70
C LYS A 84 -11.37 -4.79 -11.24
N ASP A 85 -10.85 -5.22 -10.09
CA ASP A 85 -11.11 -6.52 -9.45
C ASP A 85 -11.45 -6.33 -7.96
N GLU A 86 -12.73 -6.07 -7.66
CA GLU A 86 -13.26 -5.79 -6.31
C GLU A 86 -13.01 -6.94 -5.32
N VAL A 87 -13.04 -8.19 -5.77
CA VAL A 87 -12.88 -9.35 -4.89
C VAL A 87 -11.45 -9.44 -4.39
N ARG A 88 -10.48 -9.28 -5.31
CA ARG A 88 -9.06 -9.24 -4.92
C ARG A 88 -8.72 -8.00 -4.12
N TYR A 89 -9.32 -6.86 -4.49
CA TYR A 89 -9.20 -5.60 -3.75
C TYR A 89 -9.58 -5.79 -2.29
N THR A 90 -10.80 -6.26 -2.03
CA THR A 90 -11.36 -6.36 -0.68
C THR A 90 -10.53 -7.31 0.19
N LYS A 91 -10.29 -8.53 -0.30
CA LYS A 91 -9.58 -9.57 0.48
C LYS A 91 -8.12 -9.22 0.80
N ALA A 92 -7.40 -8.64 -0.16
CA ALA A 92 -6.01 -8.25 0.07
C ALA A 92 -5.92 -7.06 1.02
N LEU A 93 -6.82 -6.07 0.85
CA LEU A 93 -6.88 -4.89 1.71
C LEU A 93 -7.26 -5.24 3.15
N ASP A 94 -8.29 -6.08 3.33
CA ASP A 94 -8.72 -6.60 4.63
C ASP A 94 -7.54 -7.26 5.37
N GLN A 95 -6.76 -8.07 4.65
CA GLN A 95 -5.59 -8.72 5.24
C GLN A 95 -4.51 -7.71 5.65
N MET A 96 -4.29 -6.65 4.86
CA MET A 96 -3.33 -5.60 5.22
C MET A 96 -3.80 -4.81 6.45
N HIS A 97 -5.08 -4.44 6.53
CA HIS A 97 -5.65 -3.78 7.71
C HIS A 97 -5.56 -4.66 8.95
N PHE A 98 -5.91 -5.94 8.82
CA PHE A 98 -5.78 -6.91 9.91
C PHE A 98 -4.36 -6.94 10.47
N LEU A 99 -3.34 -7.00 9.60
CA LEU A 99 -1.94 -7.03 10.02
C LEU A 99 -1.49 -5.71 10.69
N LEU A 100 -1.92 -4.56 10.16
CA LEU A 100 -1.66 -3.26 10.78
C LEU A 100 -2.22 -3.21 12.21
N PHE A 101 -3.51 -3.54 12.37
CA PHE A 101 -4.17 -3.49 13.68
C PHE A 101 -3.56 -4.49 14.66
N HIS A 102 -3.20 -5.68 14.19
CA HIS A 102 -2.50 -6.66 15.00
C HIS A 102 -1.16 -6.12 15.50
N GLN A 103 -0.35 -5.52 14.61
CA GLN A 103 0.93 -4.92 14.98
C GLN A 103 0.76 -3.78 15.99
N LEU A 104 -0.23 -2.90 15.83
CA LEU A 104 -0.45 -1.78 16.74
C LEU A 104 -0.92 -2.23 18.13
N LYS A 105 -1.79 -3.25 18.19
CA LYS A 105 -2.19 -3.86 19.47
C LYS A 105 -1.01 -4.53 20.17
N GLU A 106 -0.17 -5.27 19.44
CA GLU A 106 0.94 -6.02 20.05
C GLU A 106 2.12 -5.13 20.47
N TYR A 107 2.44 -4.09 19.70
CA TYR A 107 3.70 -3.36 19.85
C TYR A 107 3.52 -1.88 20.20
N SER A 108 2.31 -1.33 20.09
CA SER A 108 2.04 0.11 20.30
C SER A 108 0.96 0.38 21.35
N ASN A 109 0.48 -0.65 22.07
CA ASN A 109 -0.54 -0.57 23.12
C ASN A 109 -1.89 0.03 22.69
N TYR A 110 -2.24 -0.05 21.40
CA TYR A 110 -3.57 0.35 20.95
C TYR A 110 -4.63 -0.56 21.55
N ASP A 111 -5.69 0.01 22.10
CA ASP A 111 -6.84 -0.75 22.58
C ASP A 111 -7.90 -0.99 21.48
N GLU A 112 -9.11 -1.39 21.85
CA GLU A 112 -10.18 -1.61 20.86
C GLU A 112 -10.76 -0.30 20.32
N ASP A 113 -10.86 0.73 21.17
CA ASP A 113 -11.41 2.04 20.81
C ASP A 113 -10.43 2.78 19.88
N ASP A 114 -9.12 2.69 20.16
CA ASP A 114 -8.06 3.24 19.30
C ASP A 114 -8.10 2.62 17.89
N ILE A 115 -8.35 1.31 17.81
CA ILE A 115 -8.40 0.59 16.53
C ILE A 115 -9.67 0.91 15.75
N GLU A 116 -10.82 1.07 16.42
CA GLU A 116 -12.05 1.53 15.78
C GLU A 116 -11.86 2.94 15.21
N ALA A 117 -11.29 3.86 15.99
CA ALA A 117 -10.99 5.22 15.53
C ALA A 117 -10.00 5.23 14.36
N LEU A 118 -8.94 4.42 14.42
CA LEU A 118 -7.98 4.30 13.32
C LEU A 118 -8.60 3.69 12.06
N HIS A 119 -9.48 2.71 12.20
CA HIS A 119 -10.19 2.11 11.07
C HIS A 119 -11.06 3.17 10.36
N GLU A 120 -11.85 3.95 11.09
CA GLU A 120 -12.61 5.07 10.52
C GLU A 120 -11.71 6.10 9.83
N HIS A 121 -10.58 6.41 10.45
CA HIS A 121 -9.59 7.33 9.90
C HIS A 121 -9.00 6.84 8.57
N ILE A 122 -8.65 5.55 8.47
CA ILE A 122 -8.14 4.94 7.24
C ILE A 122 -9.14 5.08 6.10
N PHE A 123 -10.43 4.77 6.33
CA PHE A 123 -11.45 4.88 5.29
C PHE A 123 -11.68 6.33 4.87
N LYS A 124 -11.69 7.26 5.83
CA LYS A 124 -11.77 8.70 5.54
C LYS A 124 -10.61 9.17 4.66
N ARG A 125 -9.39 8.67 4.90
CA ARG A 125 -8.22 8.96 4.05
C ARG A 125 -8.39 8.37 2.66
N TYR A 126 -8.86 7.13 2.54
CA TYR A 126 -9.08 6.48 1.23
C TYR A 126 -10.13 7.19 0.39
N ASP A 127 -11.26 7.57 0.99
CA ASP A 127 -12.32 8.34 0.33
C ASP A 127 -11.75 9.67 -0.16
N ARG A 128 -11.05 10.40 0.72
CA ARG A 128 -10.43 11.68 0.35
C ARG A 128 -9.41 11.52 -0.79
N TYR A 129 -8.55 10.51 -0.75
CA TYR A 129 -7.60 10.23 -1.83
C TYR A 129 -8.31 9.86 -3.13
N GLY A 130 -9.35 9.04 -3.07
CA GLY A 130 -10.19 8.72 -4.23
C GLY A 130 -10.80 9.97 -4.86
N ASP A 131 -11.47 10.80 -4.04
CA ASP A 131 -12.14 12.02 -4.46
C ASP A 131 -11.19 13.00 -5.16
N VAL A 132 -10.01 13.25 -4.59
CA VAL A 132 -9.06 14.21 -5.18
C VAL A 132 -8.51 13.71 -6.52
N ILE A 133 -8.34 12.40 -6.70
CA ILE A 133 -7.89 11.82 -7.96
C ILE A 133 -8.97 11.91 -9.03
N GLU A 134 -10.22 11.59 -8.68
CA GLU A 134 -11.35 11.67 -9.61
C GLU A 134 -11.58 13.10 -10.10
N GLN A 135 -11.44 14.07 -9.21
CA GLN A 135 -11.59 15.49 -9.52
C GLN A 135 -10.42 16.07 -10.33
N ASN A 136 -9.25 15.43 -10.30
CA ASN A 136 -8.02 15.89 -10.95
C ASN A 136 -7.41 14.82 -11.88
N TYR A 137 -8.28 14.15 -12.66
CA TYR A 137 -7.94 12.99 -13.50
C TYR A 137 -6.91 13.25 -14.63
N ASP A 138 -6.36 14.46 -14.71
CA ASP A 138 -5.21 14.76 -15.57
C ASP A 138 -3.95 14.01 -15.09
N SER A 139 -2.91 13.99 -15.91
CA SER A 139 -1.68 13.18 -15.80
C SER A 139 -0.85 13.32 -14.52
N ASN A 140 -1.35 14.00 -13.48
CA ASN A 140 -0.65 14.34 -12.26
C ASN A 140 -1.29 13.84 -10.95
N TRP A 141 -2.10 12.77 -11.01
CA TRP A 141 -2.76 12.16 -9.83
C TRP A 141 -1.83 11.98 -8.63
N LEU A 142 -0.57 11.63 -8.89
CA LEU A 142 0.45 11.42 -7.86
C LEU A 142 0.70 12.68 -7.03
N THR A 143 0.92 13.80 -7.70
CA THR A 143 1.15 15.09 -7.04
C THR A 143 -0.08 15.49 -6.24
N THR A 144 -1.28 15.25 -6.78
CA THR A 144 -2.55 15.55 -6.11
C THR A 144 -2.71 14.78 -4.80
N ILE A 145 -2.43 13.47 -4.78
CA ILE A 145 -2.52 12.68 -3.53
C ILE A 145 -1.43 13.14 -2.55
N VAL A 146 -0.22 13.39 -3.03
CA VAL A 146 0.88 13.83 -2.16
C VAL A 146 0.59 15.19 -1.52
N GLU A 147 0.05 16.13 -2.30
CA GLU A 147 -0.40 17.41 -1.77
C GLU A 147 -1.50 17.20 -0.71
N CYS A 148 -2.50 16.38 -1.02
CA CYS A 148 -3.56 16.03 -0.08
C CYS A 148 -3.02 15.41 1.23
N PHE A 149 -2.04 14.51 1.13
CA PHE A 149 -1.37 13.89 2.27
C PHE A 149 -0.58 14.91 3.11
N LEU A 150 0.12 15.85 2.47
CA LEU A 150 0.87 16.88 3.17
C LEU A 150 -0.05 17.88 3.87
N ASP A 151 -1.16 18.27 3.24
CA ASP A 151 -2.21 19.11 3.85
C ASP A 151 -2.87 18.46 5.06
N ASP A 152 -2.80 17.14 5.14
CA ASP A 152 -3.32 16.35 6.23
C ASP A 152 -2.37 16.23 7.42
N LEU A 153 -1.09 16.54 7.21
CA LEU A 153 -0.03 16.44 8.21
C LEU A 153 0.40 17.79 8.76
N LYS A 154 0.26 18.87 7.99
CA LYS A 154 0.70 20.21 8.39
C LYS A 154 -0.19 21.31 7.82
N ASP A 155 -0.39 22.35 8.61
CA ASP A 155 -1.01 23.60 8.17
C ASP A 155 0.03 24.47 7.43
N GLU A 156 -0.34 24.97 6.25
CA GLU A 156 0.37 25.88 5.33
C GLU A 156 1.86 26.18 5.60
N ASP A 157 2.73 25.79 4.66
CA ASP A 157 4.18 25.91 4.78
C ASP A 157 4.81 26.56 3.53
N GLU A 158 5.80 27.43 3.72
CA GLU A 158 6.55 28.11 2.65
C GLU A 158 7.32 27.11 1.77
N GLU A 159 7.63 25.91 2.29
CA GLU A 159 8.37 24.85 1.59
C GLU A 159 7.49 23.74 0.98
N LYS A 160 6.16 23.93 0.94
CA LYS A 160 5.19 22.91 0.47
C LYS A 160 5.53 22.35 -0.91
N GLU A 161 5.99 23.18 -1.85
CA GLU A 161 6.37 22.72 -3.20
C GLU A 161 7.55 21.73 -3.19
N SER A 162 8.57 21.96 -2.35
CA SER A 162 9.73 21.07 -2.22
C SER A 162 9.31 19.72 -1.63
N ALA A 163 8.48 19.76 -0.58
CA ALA A 163 7.94 18.58 0.06
C ALA A 163 7.12 17.73 -0.92
N ILE A 164 6.25 18.36 -1.71
CA ILE A 164 5.47 17.70 -2.76
C ILE A 164 6.39 16.99 -3.76
N VAL A 165 7.45 17.64 -4.24
CA VAL A 165 8.37 17.04 -5.22
C VAL A 165 9.10 15.84 -4.65
N LEU A 166 9.62 15.94 -3.43
CA LEU A 166 10.36 14.85 -2.79
C LEU A 166 9.45 13.66 -2.49
N MET A 167 8.28 13.92 -1.92
CA MET A 167 7.33 12.86 -1.58
C MET A 167 6.75 12.22 -2.85
N SER A 168 6.44 13.00 -3.89
CA SER A 168 6.04 12.45 -5.19
C SER A 168 7.11 11.52 -5.78
N LYS A 169 8.39 11.89 -5.72
CA LYS A 169 9.47 11.00 -6.17
C LYS A 169 9.57 9.72 -5.35
N HIS A 170 9.32 9.79 -4.05
CA HIS A 170 9.28 8.61 -3.18
C HIS A 170 8.13 7.68 -3.58
N ILE A 171 6.90 8.22 -3.64
CA ILE A 171 5.71 7.44 -3.98
C ILE A 171 5.75 6.91 -5.42
N ASP A 172 6.29 7.66 -6.39
CA ASP A 172 6.48 7.18 -7.77
C ASP A 172 7.44 5.98 -7.84
N ARG A 173 8.58 6.06 -7.15
CA ARG A 173 9.54 4.96 -7.04
C ARG A 173 8.88 3.73 -6.42
N PHE A 174 8.12 3.94 -5.35
CA PHE A 174 7.37 2.87 -4.70
C PHE A 174 6.34 2.25 -5.65
N TYR A 175 5.47 3.06 -6.25
CA TYR A 175 4.41 2.64 -7.18
C TYR A 175 4.94 1.80 -8.36
N LYS A 176 6.07 2.21 -8.93
CA LYS A 176 6.74 1.50 -10.04
C LYS A 176 7.44 0.21 -9.63
N SER A 177 7.76 0.05 -8.35
CA SER A 177 8.41 -1.18 -7.84
C SER A 177 7.43 -2.35 -7.66
N ILE A 178 6.15 -2.06 -7.45
CA ILE A 178 5.11 -3.04 -7.10
C ILE A 178 4.93 -4.13 -8.18
N PRO A 179 4.81 -3.83 -9.49
CA PRO A 179 4.62 -4.88 -10.50
C PRO A 179 5.78 -5.89 -10.56
N ASN A 180 7.01 -5.44 -10.31
CA ASN A 180 8.17 -6.34 -10.29
C ASN A 180 8.10 -7.33 -9.13
N ILE A 181 7.54 -6.91 -8.00
CA ILE A 181 7.36 -7.74 -6.81
C ILE A 181 6.21 -8.72 -7.03
N LEU A 182 5.08 -8.25 -7.56
CA LEU A 182 3.93 -9.10 -7.85
C LEU A 182 4.22 -10.18 -8.90
N ASN A 183 5.05 -9.88 -9.92
CA ASN A 183 5.47 -10.85 -10.93
C ASN A 183 6.46 -11.91 -10.40
N SER A 184 6.96 -11.74 -9.18
CA SER A 184 7.88 -12.68 -8.53
C SER A 184 7.21 -13.60 -7.51
N LEU A 185 5.91 -13.39 -7.26
CA LEU A 185 5.03 -14.26 -6.45
C LEU A 185 4.42 -15.37 -7.31
#